data_AF-A0A7W1FJQ9-F1
#
_entry.id   AF-A0A7W1FJQ9-F1
#
_cell.length_a   1.000
_cell.length_b   1.000
_cell.length_c   1.000
_cell.angle_alpha   90.00
_cell.angle_beta   90.00
_cell.angle_gamma   90.00
#
_symmetry.space_group_name_H-M   'P 1'
#
loop_
_entity.id
_entity.type
_entity.pdbx_description
1 polymer ?
#
loop_
_entity_poly.entity_id
_entity_poly.type
_entity_poly.pdbx_seq_one_letter_code
_entity_poly.pdbx_strand_id
1 'polypeptide(L)'
;MARPRLRTACGLIIAAVAVTLVLPEWLTPVAQWLGNLSGGALDPTGWLQWARGMISAATLGATWPLLPALVSVGLLLACWCIPAAPEPLRRPRSVIRDETAMAVGALLLAEPLMHLGFLAWSGWHPSVVSRDAVLPVPFQAVAAGAQGWWSGTLTILTLSLLVPVAEELFFRGRLLDVLRQRLGGTRMATVSAVSLTTLAFAAAHGTQVQALFAIPLGLLLALIRLRGGGIGACIVAHACHNSLFLFVGPVLFARPWAAPLLALAGTMMIAAAWIDHPRTSERPRVADRWRALVAVVAVVTITLVLFSTYPTYRRLQDRLWVGAAHRVTVMWRVDNDVLLRRLDFQEQRGRMNADRRLGLYDQLLREPCQRLPGGNPRQAQVLAQLDPERFAAAVSDLGIYDALLDLADCRARWERLAIAARMLGQRNSHDLASIATTHPECLLQWFPLPERLDDCVQQLVRTEAHDRKRLLAQLERSQPGKVADVLFALPLSHITPLDRRHLLMHYPDAAERLAELAKRDPQRARAFSAPAE
;
A
#
# COMPACT_ATOMS: atom_id res chain seq x y z
N MET A 1 46.43 11.36 -23.39
CA MET A 1 45.59 10.23 -22.92
C MET A 1 45.17 10.29 -21.44
N ALA A 2 45.83 11.04 -20.54
CA ALA A 2 45.51 11.06 -19.09
C ALA A 2 44.19 11.79 -18.71
N ARG A 3 43.88 12.93 -19.33
CA ARG A 3 42.67 13.73 -19.05
C ARG A 3 41.34 12.97 -19.18
N PRO A 4 41.06 12.18 -20.25
CA PRO A 4 39.80 11.44 -20.35
C PRO A 4 39.67 10.34 -19.30
N ARG A 5 40.77 9.65 -18.93
CA ARG A 5 40.76 8.62 -17.87
C ARG A 5 40.44 9.23 -16.50
N LEU A 6 41.04 10.38 -16.18
CA LEU A 6 40.78 11.10 -14.93
C LEU A 6 39.33 11.57 -14.85
N ARG A 7 38.79 12.11 -15.95
CA ARG A 7 37.38 12.51 -16.05
C ARG A 7 36.41 11.35 -15.87
N THR A 8 36.67 10.20 -16.50
CA THR A 8 35.87 8.99 -16.28
C THR A 8 35.93 8.52 -14.83
N ALA A 9 37.11 8.50 -14.21
CA ALA A 9 37.26 8.13 -12.80
C ALA A 9 36.47 9.06 -11.87
N CYS A 10 36.60 10.38 -12.08
CA CYS A 10 35.85 11.39 -11.33
C CYS A 10 34.33 11.18 -11.48
N GLY A 11 33.82 10.97 -12.70
CA GLY A 11 32.40 10.72 -12.91
C GLY A 11 31.90 9.42 -12.27
N LEU A 12 32.69 8.35 -12.30
CA LEU A 12 32.35 7.09 -11.60
C LEU A 12 32.32 7.28 -10.08
N ILE A 13 33.22 8.06 -9.51
CA ILE A 13 33.22 8.39 -8.07
C ILE A 13 31.96 9.20 -7.71
N ILE A 14 31.62 10.23 -8.50
CA ILE A 14 30.40 11.02 -8.28
C ILE A 14 29.16 10.12 -8.31
N ALA A 15 29.04 9.25 -9.32
CA ALA A 15 27.91 8.33 -9.41
C ALA A 15 27.87 7.33 -8.25
N ALA A 16 29.03 6.78 -7.84
CA ALA A 16 29.11 5.88 -6.70
C ALA A 16 28.63 6.58 -5.42
N VAL A 17 29.11 7.80 -5.14
CA VAL A 17 28.66 8.60 -3.99
C VAL A 17 27.16 8.84 -4.06
N ALA A 18 26.64 9.29 -5.21
CA ALA A 18 25.21 9.57 -5.40
C ALA A 18 24.34 8.33 -5.16
N VAL A 19 24.68 7.17 -5.74
CA VAL A 19 23.93 5.92 -5.56
C VAL A 19 24.06 5.37 -4.14
N THR A 20 25.21 5.57 -3.47
CA THR A 20 25.41 5.12 -2.08
C THR A 20 24.42 5.80 -1.12
N LEU A 21 23.96 7.01 -1.43
CA LEU A 21 22.91 7.70 -0.66
C LEU A 21 21.54 6.99 -0.70
N VAL A 22 21.33 6.03 -1.61
CA VAL A 22 20.10 5.24 -1.69
C VAL A 22 20.35 3.74 -1.56
N LEU A 23 21.57 3.32 -1.25
CA LEU A 23 21.89 1.91 -1.14
C LEU A 23 21.17 1.25 0.04
N PRO A 24 20.43 0.15 -0.20
CA PRO A 24 19.63 -0.51 0.81
C PRO A 24 20.41 -1.10 1.98
N GLU A 25 19.71 -1.26 3.11
CA GLU A 25 20.24 -2.02 4.24
C GLU A 25 20.43 -3.51 3.96
N TRP A 26 19.58 -4.08 3.10
CA TRP A 26 19.65 -5.50 2.75
C TRP A 26 20.90 -5.88 1.95
N LEU A 27 21.67 -4.88 1.48
CA LEU A 27 22.98 -5.12 0.86
C LEU A 27 24.14 -5.20 1.86
N THR A 28 23.90 -4.98 3.16
CA THR A 28 24.94 -5.10 4.20
C THR A 28 25.67 -6.45 4.16
N PRO A 29 24.98 -7.61 4.03
CA PRO A 29 25.66 -8.90 3.92
C PRO A 29 26.56 -9.01 2.67
N VAL A 30 26.14 -8.41 1.56
CA VAL A 30 26.93 -8.36 0.32
C VAL A 30 28.16 -7.47 0.52
N ALA A 31 28.00 -6.32 1.17
CA ALA A 31 29.09 -5.42 1.51
C ALA A 31 30.14 -6.09 2.42
N GLN A 32 29.69 -6.84 3.43
CA GLN A 32 30.56 -7.64 4.31
C GLN A 32 31.31 -8.71 3.54
N TRP A 33 30.61 -9.46 2.68
CA TRP A 33 31.22 -10.49 1.84
C TRP A 33 32.29 -9.91 0.90
N LEU A 34 32.02 -8.75 0.29
CA LEU A 34 32.99 -8.04 -0.56
C LEU A 34 34.21 -7.54 0.24
N GLY A 35 34.00 -7.00 1.45
CA GLY A 35 35.10 -6.61 2.34
C GLY A 35 36.03 -7.79 2.65
N ASN A 36 35.44 -8.93 3.00
CA ASN A 36 36.17 -10.17 3.29
C ASN A 36 36.95 -10.68 2.06
N LEU A 37 36.32 -10.67 0.88
CA LEU A 37 37.00 -11.06 -0.38
C LEU A 37 38.17 -10.16 -0.73
N SER A 38 38.11 -8.88 -0.37
CA SER A 38 39.19 -7.92 -0.61
C SER A 38 40.35 -8.05 0.39
N GLY A 39 40.26 -8.97 1.37
CA GLY A 39 41.24 -9.05 2.45
C GLY A 39 41.30 -7.78 3.30
N GLY A 40 40.20 -7.02 3.39
CA GLY A 40 40.13 -5.73 4.09
C GLY A 40 40.69 -4.54 3.32
N ALA A 41 41.14 -4.71 2.07
CA ALA A 41 41.62 -3.59 1.23
C ALA A 41 40.51 -2.59 0.89
N LEU A 42 39.25 -3.03 0.89
CA LEU A 42 38.07 -2.20 0.78
C LEU A 42 37.25 -2.33 2.07
N ASP A 43 36.60 -1.25 2.51
CA ASP A 43 35.63 -1.25 3.62
C ASP A 43 34.22 -0.86 3.13
N PRO A 44 33.54 -1.69 2.29
CA PRO A 44 32.23 -1.34 1.74
C PRO A 44 31.17 -1.10 2.83
N THR A 45 31.35 -1.75 3.99
CA THR A 45 30.52 -1.57 5.18
C THR A 45 30.64 -0.19 5.77
N GLY A 46 31.85 0.33 5.97
CA GLY A 46 32.08 1.69 6.44
C GLY A 46 31.54 2.75 5.48
N TRP A 47 31.71 2.53 4.16
CA TRP A 47 31.12 3.41 3.14
C TRP A 47 29.59 3.46 3.22
N LEU A 48 28.95 2.30 3.39
CA LEU A 48 27.49 2.19 3.50
C LEU A 48 26.98 2.87 4.80
N GLN A 49 27.69 2.68 5.91
CA GLN A 49 27.37 3.33 7.20
C GLN A 49 27.56 4.85 7.14
N TRP A 50 28.65 5.33 6.53
CA TRP A 50 28.91 6.76 6.33
C TRP A 50 27.79 7.42 5.53
N ALA A 51 27.37 6.83 4.42
CA ALA A 51 26.28 7.37 3.61
C ALA A 51 24.96 7.44 4.38
N ARG A 52 24.65 6.42 5.19
CA ARG A 52 23.48 6.44 6.07
C ARG A 52 23.57 7.55 7.13
N GLY A 53 24.75 7.72 7.73
CA GLY A 53 25.04 8.80 8.67
C GLY A 53 24.84 10.19 8.04
N MET A 54 25.22 10.37 6.78
CA MET A 54 24.97 11.62 6.05
C MET A 54 23.47 11.91 5.87
N ILE A 55 22.67 10.90 5.51
CA ILE A 55 21.22 11.05 5.33
C ILE A 55 20.52 11.38 6.66
N SER A 56 20.92 10.70 7.74
CA SER A 56 20.34 10.94 9.06
C SER A 56 20.76 12.29 9.66
N ALA A 57 22.03 12.69 9.49
CA ALA A 57 22.57 13.94 10.03
C ALA A 57 22.09 15.18 9.28
N ALA A 58 21.88 15.09 7.96
CA ALA A 58 21.49 16.24 7.15
C ALA A 58 20.02 16.68 7.36
N THR A 59 19.25 16.04 8.24
CA THR A 59 17.78 16.16 8.33
C THR A 59 17.05 15.95 6.99
N LEU A 60 17.76 15.46 5.96
CA LEU A 60 17.26 14.94 4.70
C LEU A 60 16.57 13.57 4.93
N GLY A 61 15.93 13.38 6.09
CA GLY A 61 15.36 12.11 6.51
C GLY A 61 14.43 11.62 5.41
N ALA A 62 14.82 10.57 4.69
CA ALA A 62 14.17 9.94 3.53
C ALA A 62 12.92 10.65 2.97
N THR A 63 13.04 11.94 2.62
CA THR A 63 11.87 12.75 2.24
C THR A 63 11.73 12.63 0.75
N TRP A 64 10.70 11.91 0.34
CA TRP A 64 10.21 12.00 -1.02
C TRP A 64 9.73 13.42 -1.29
N PRO A 65 10.05 14.05 -2.44
CA PRO A 65 10.85 13.53 -3.57
C PRO A 65 12.33 13.98 -3.60
N LEU A 66 12.85 14.61 -2.55
CA LEU A 66 14.14 15.30 -2.54
C LEU A 66 15.33 14.35 -2.74
N LEU A 67 15.38 13.22 -2.02
CA LEU A 67 16.51 12.29 -2.09
C LEU A 67 16.69 11.69 -3.51
N PRO A 68 15.66 11.15 -4.17
CA PRO A 68 15.76 10.72 -5.58
C PRO A 68 16.18 11.83 -6.55
N ALA A 69 15.73 13.06 -6.32
CA ALA A 69 16.15 14.21 -7.11
C ALA A 69 17.66 14.51 -6.94
N LEU A 70 18.18 14.46 -5.72
CA LEU A 70 19.61 14.63 -5.44
C LEU A 70 20.47 13.54 -6.10
N VAL A 71 20.03 12.28 -6.02
CA VAL A 71 20.70 11.17 -6.72
C VAL A 71 20.69 11.41 -8.22
N SER A 72 19.56 11.83 -8.79
CA SER A 72 19.44 12.15 -10.22
C SER A 72 20.40 13.25 -10.65
N VAL A 73 20.53 14.33 -9.85
CA VAL A 73 21.51 15.40 -10.11
C VAL A 73 22.94 14.85 -10.06
N GLY A 74 23.26 14.01 -9.06
CA GLY A 74 24.56 13.34 -8.98
C GLY A 74 24.88 12.47 -10.21
N LEU A 75 23.90 11.71 -10.71
CA LEU A 75 24.04 10.90 -11.93
C LEU A 75 24.23 11.77 -13.18
N LEU A 76 23.53 12.90 -13.28
CA LEU A 76 23.71 13.86 -14.38
C LEU A 76 25.09 14.51 -14.35
N LEU A 77 25.60 14.89 -13.16
CA LEU A 77 26.97 15.39 -12.99
C LEU A 77 28.01 14.32 -13.35
N ALA A 78 27.79 13.07 -12.96
CA ALA A 78 28.62 11.95 -13.38
C ALA A 78 28.63 11.77 -14.92
N CYS A 79 27.46 11.90 -15.57
CA CYS A 79 27.34 11.87 -17.02
C CYS A 79 28.11 13.00 -17.71
N TRP A 80 28.12 14.20 -17.11
CA TRP A 80 28.87 15.35 -17.62
C TRP A 80 30.38 15.08 -17.58
N CYS A 81 30.86 14.42 -16.52
CA CYS A 81 32.28 14.09 -16.36
C CYS A 81 32.73 12.99 -17.33
N ILE A 82 32.00 11.88 -17.42
CA ILE A 82 32.37 10.72 -18.24
C ILE A 82 32.24 11.08 -19.72
N PRO A 83 33.31 11.08 -20.55
CA PRO A 83 33.20 11.38 -21.97
C PRO A 83 32.24 10.43 -22.69
N ALA A 84 31.45 10.95 -23.62
CA ALA A 84 30.62 10.10 -24.46
C ALA A 84 31.53 9.24 -25.34
N ALA A 85 31.21 7.94 -25.44
CA ALA A 85 31.84 7.10 -26.45
C ALA A 85 31.49 7.65 -27.85
N PRO A 86 32.40 7.57 -28.84
CA PRO A 86 32.05 7.84 -30.23
C PRO A 86 30.86 6.95 -30.59
N GLU A 87 29.76 7.55 -31.02
CA GLU A 87 28.62 6.77 -31.47
C GLU A 87 29.06 5.87 -32.64
N PRO A 88 28.77 4.55 -32.60
CA PRO A 88 28.95 3.74 -33.81
C PRO A 88 28.12 4.35 -34.94
N LEU A 89 28.66 4.30 -36.17
CA LEU A 89 28.06 4.86 -37.39
C LEU A 89 26.54 4.58 -37.42
N ARG A 90 25.77 5.65 -37.24
CA ARG A 90 24.30 5.59 -37.27
C ARG A 90 23.86 5.12 -38.66
N ARG A 91 23.02 4.08 -38.70
CA ARG A 91 22.11 3.92 -39.84
C ARG A 91 21.21 5.19 -39.90
N PRO A 92 20.92 5.73 -41.09
CA PRO A 92 20.32 7.06 -41.23
C PRO A 92 19.05 7.24 -40.40
N ARG A 93 18.97 8.41 -39.76
CA ARG A 93 17.87 8.85 -38.88
C ARG A 93 16.72 9.39 -39.72
N SER A 94 15.53 8.77 -39.62
CA SER A 94 14.31 9.47 -40.03
C SER A 94 13.02 9.10 -39.30
N VAL A 95 12.96 8.05 -38.46
CA VAL A 95 11.72 7.73 -37.73
C VAL A 95 12.06 7.15 -36.37
N ILE A 96 11.33 7.55 -35.32
CA ILE A 96 11.32 6.87 -34.01
C ILE A 96 10.92 5.42 -34.29
N ARG A 97 11.90 4.51 -34.40
CA ARG A 97 11.64 3.12 -34.79
C ARG A 97 11.10 2.29 -33.63
N ASP A 98 10.44 1.23 -34.07
CA ASP A 98 9.59 0.25 -33.40
C ASP A 98 10.10 -0.30 -32.08
N GLU A 99 11.39 -0.17 -31.74
CA GLU A 99 11.93 -0.69 -30.50
C GLU A 99 11.30 -0.01 -29.27
N THR A 100 10.95 1.28 -29.36
CA THR A 100 10.26 1.99 -28.27
C THR A 100 8.85 1.44 -28.07
N ALA A 101 8.08 1.29 -29.15
CA ALA A 101 6.73 0.76 -29.12
C ALA A 101 6.72 -0.72 -28.67
N MET A 102 7.66 -1.53 -29.16
CA MET A 102 7.85 -2.90 -28.69
C MET A 102 8.22 -2.97 -27.21
N ALA A 103 9.09 -2.08 -26.72
CA ALA A 103 9.50 -2.03 -25.33
C ALA A 103 8.35 -1.64 -24.40
N VAL A 104 7.67 -0.54 -24.72
CA VAL A 104 6.48 -0.10 -23.97
C VAL A 104 5.39 -1.19 -24.06
N GLY A 105 5.22 -1.82 -25.22
CA GLY A 105 4.22 -2.88 -25.40
C GLY A 105 4.55 -4.12 -24.57
N ALA A 106 5.82 -4.49 -24.48
CA ALA A 106 6.30 -5.56 -23.61
C ALA A 106 6.09 -5.25 -22.13
N LEU A 107 6.31 -3.99 -21.72
CA LEU A 107 6.02 -3.53 -20.37
C LEU A 107 4.52 -3.65 -20.04
N LEU A 108 3.65 -3.10 -20.89
CA LEU A 108 2.20 -3.18 -20.71
C LEU A 108 1.69 -4.64 -20.65
N LEU A 109 2.27 -5.52 -21.47
CA LEU A 109 1.97 -6.95 -21.48
C LEU A 109 2.43 -7.66 -20.19
N ALA A 110 3.61 -7.31 -19.67
CA ALA A 110 4.19 -7.94 -18.47
C ALA A 110 3.64 -7.37 -17.15
N GLU A 111 3.14 -6.13 -17.15
CA GLU A 111 2.72 -5.40 -15.95
C GLU A 111 1.71 -6.15 -15.06
N PRO A 112 0.67 -6.82 -15.61
CA PRO A 112 -0.24 -7.66 -14.80
C PRO A 112 0.46 -8.79 -14.04
N LEU A 113 1.48 -9.41 -14.63
CA LEU A 113 2.22 -10.51 -14.02
C LEU A 113 3.20 -9.97 -12.98
N MET A 114 3.83 -8.83 -13.25
CA MET A 114 4.69 -8.13 -12.28
C MET A 114 3.89 -7.76 -11.03
N HIS A 115 2.63 -7.32 -11.18
CA HIS A 115 1.73 -7.06 -10.06
C HIS A 115 1.41 -8.29 -9.21
N LEU A 116 1.20 -9.45 -9.84
CA LEU A 116 1.04 -10.71 -9.09
C LEU A 116 2.33 -11.06 -8.34
N GLY A 117 3.48 -10.94 -9.00
CA GLY A 117 4.79 -11.11 -8.37
C GLY A 117 4.98 -10.19 -7.17
N PHE A 118 4.52 -8.93 -7.27
CA PHE A 118 4.64 -7.93 -6.21
C PHE A 118 3.81 -8.33 -4.98
N LEU A 119 2.58 -8.79 -5.19
CA LEU A 119 1.73 -9.29 -4.11
C LEU A 119 2.31 -10.55 -3.47
N ALA A 120 2.79 -11.51 -4.28
CA ALA A 120 3.44 -12.71 -3.78
C ALA A 120 4.67 -12.40 -2.93
N TRP A 121 5.53 -11.50 -3.42
CA TRP A 121 6.70 -11.04 -2.66
C TRP A 121 6.28 -10.34 -1.37
N SER A 122 5.28 -9.46 -1.42
CA SER A 122 4.79 -8.73 -0.25
C SER A 122 4.16 -9.65 0.81
N GLY A 123 3.58 -10.78 0.42
CA GLY A 123 3.11 -11.83 1.33
C GLY A 123 4.23 -12.70 1.93
N TRP A 124 5.43 -12.68 1.36
CA TRP A 124 6.60 -13.36 1.92
C TRP A 124 7.47 -12.40 2.75
N HIS A 125 7.89 -11.28 2.16
CA HIS A 125 8.81 -10.29 2.72
C HIS A 125 8.18 -8.88 2.69
N PRO A 126 7.33 -8.54 3.67
CA PRO A 126 6.70 -7.22 3.71
C PRO A 126 7.73 -6.14 3.92
N SER A 127 7.61 -5.06 3.15
CA SER A 127 8.46 -3.88 3.24
C SER A 127 7.62 -2.61 3.42
N VAL A 128 8.27 -1.47 3.65
CA VAL A 128 7.61 -0.15 3.68
C VAL A 128 6.85 0.11 2.36
N VAL A 129 7.42 -0.30 1.23
CA VAL A 129 6.76 -0.21 -0.09
C VAL A 129 5.55 -1.14 -0.17
N SER A 130 5.66 -2.37 0.35
CA SER A 130 4.53 -3.31 0.41
C SER A 130 3.36 -2.73 1.19
N ARG A 131 3.63 -2.09 2.33
CA ARG A 131 2.60 -1.40 3.13
C ARG A 131 1.85 -0.37 2.30
N ASP A 132 2.58 0.55 1.67
CA ASP A 132 1.97 1.68 0.97
C ASP A 132 1.32 1.29 -0.36
N ALA A 133 1.72 0.16 -0.95
CA ALA A 133 1.06 -0.38 -2.15
C ALA A 133 -0.18 -1.24 -1.84
N VAL A 134 -0.11 -2.11 -0.82
CA VAL A 134 -1.17 -3.07 -0.47
C VAL A 134 -2.29 -2.42 0.33
N LEU A 135 -1.93 -1.59 1.32
CA LEU A 135 -2.86 -0.84 2.17
C LEU A 135 -2.59 0.68 2.07
N PRO A 136 -2.69 1.33 0.89
CA PRO A 136 -2.41 2.76 0.77
C PRO A 136 -3.37 3.61 1.60
N VAL A 137 -2.85 4.78 2.00
CA VAL A 137 -3.68 5.92 2.42
C VAL A 137 -4.18 6.68 1.20
N PRO A 138 -5.25 7.51 1.35
CA PRO A 138 -5.65 8.42 0.30
C PRO A 138 -4.46 9.27 -0.16
N PHE A 139 -4.23 9.39 -1.46
CA PHE A 139 -3.27 10.36 -2.01
C PHE A 139 -3.57 11.78 -1.50
N GLN A 140 -4.84 12.07 -1.23
CA GLN A 140 -5.29 13.30 -0.57
C GLN A 140 -4.79 13.44 0.88
N ALA A 141 -4.50 12.38 1.63
CA ALA A 141 -3.90 12.48 2.97
C ALA A 141 -2.38 12.78 2.89
N VAL A 142 -1.71 12.37 1.81
CA VAL A 142 -0.31 12.74 1.53
C VAL A 142 -0.23 14.16 0.95
N ALA A 143 -1.19 14.55 0.11
CA ALA A 143 -1.31 15.90 -0.47
C ALA A 143 -1.94 16.94 0.48
N ALA A 144 -2.74 16.52 1.47
CA ALA A 144 -3.35 17.38 2.50
C ALA A 144 -2.62 17.29 3.86
N GLY A 145 -1.61 16.43 4.01
CA GLY A 145 -0.60 16.59 5.05
C GLY A 145 0.26 17.84 4.79
N ALA A 146 1.12 18.21 5.73
CA ALA A 146 1.91 19.44 5.81
C ALA A 146 2.74 19.86 4.55
N GLN A 147 2.70 19.11 3.44
CA GLN A 147 3.48 19.34 2.22
C GLN A 147 2.68 19.76 0.96
N GLY A 148 1.33 19.76 1.01
CA GLY A 148 0.49 20.34 -0.05
C GLY A 148 0.52 19.62 -1.41
N TRP A 149 -0.32 20.11 -2.35
CA TRP A 149 -0.40 19.63 -3.74
C TRP A 149 0.95 19.67 -4.48
N TRP A 150 1.80 20.63 -4.13
CA TRP A 150 3.13 20.82 -4.69
C TRP A 150 4.05 19.60 -4.50
N SER A 151 4.03 18.96 -3.32
CA SER A 151 4.83 17.77 -3.06
C SER A 151 4.39 16.58 -3.92
N GLY A 152 3.09 16.42 -4.16
CA GLY A 152 2.55 15.42 -5.08
C GLY A 152 2.99 15.66 -6.53
N THR A 153 2.91 16.89 -7.02
CA THR A 153 3.37 17.26 -8.37
C THR A 153 4.87 17.03 -8.53
N LEU A 154 5.69 17.47 -7.57
CA LEU A 154 7.13 17.23 -7.59
C LEU A 154 7.47 15.74 -7.58
N THR A 155 6.70 14.93 -6.84
CA THR A 155 6.87 13.47 -6.83
C THR A 155 6.62 12.86 -8.21
N ILE A 156 5.53 13.26 -8.87
CA ILE A 156 5.22 12.81 -10.23
C ILE A 156 6.32 13.23 -11.21
N LEU A 157 6.73 14.50 -11.20
CA LEU A 157 7.78 15.00 -12.10
C LEU A 157 9.13 14.32 -11.85
N THR A 158 9.46 14.04 -10.59
CA THR A 158 10.72 13.38 -10.24
C THR A 158 10.70 11.92 -10.70
N LEU A 159 9.65 11.16 -10.37
CA LEU A 159 9.54 9.72 -10.68
C LEU A 159 9.32 9.42 -12.15
N SER A 160 8.48 10.19 -12.83
CA SER A 160 8.10 9.93 -14.22
C SER A 160 9.03 10.59 -15.23
N LEU A 161 9.87 11.55 -14.83
CA LEU A 161 10.74 12.28 -15.75
C LEU A 161 12.19 12.36 -15.29
N LEU A 162 12.48 13.06 -14.18
CA LEU A 162 13.87 13.35 -13.78
C LEU A 162 14.67 12.07 -13.54
N VAL A 163 14.11 11.13 -12.77
CA VAL A 163 14.76 9.85 -12.43
C VAL A 163 15.02 9.01 -13.70
N PRO A 164 14.02 8.68 -14.54
CA PRO A 164 14.25 7.96 -15.79
C PRO A 164 15.29 8.63 -16.70
N VAL A 165 15.25 9.96 -16.84
CA VAL A 165 16.21 10.70 -17.66
C VAL A 165 17.62 10.56 -17.11
N ALA A 166 17.83 10.84 -15.82
CA ALA A 166 19.15 10.79 -15.19
C ALA A 166 19.73 9.38 -15.18
N GLU A 167 18.93 8.38 -14.82
CA GLU A 167 19.34 6.99 -14.74
C GLU A 167 19.68 6.44 -16.14
N GLU A 168 18.84 6.65 -17.15
CA GLU A 168 19.14 6.11 -18.48
C GLU A 168 20.32 6.81 -19.17
N LEU A 169 20.47 8.13 -18.98
CA LEU A 169 21.66 8.85 -19.45
C LEU A 169 22.94 8.27 -18.84
N PHE A 170 22.91 7.91 -17.55
CA PHE A 170 24.06 7.34 -16.86
C PHE A 170 24.27 5.87 -17.20
N PHE A 171 23.32 5.00 -16.85
CA PHE A 171 23.47 3.55 -16.96
C PHE A 171 23.60 3.11 -18.42
N ARG A 172 22.75 3.61 -19.32
CA ARG A 172 22.67 3.15 -20.73
C ARG A 172 23.44 4.06 -21.67
N GLY A 173 23.57 5.34 -21.33
CA GLY A 173 24.30 6.32 -22.12
C GLY A 173 25.80 6.39 -21.83
N ARG A 174 26.28 6.03 -20.63
CA ARG A 174 27.70 6.12 -20.25
C ARG A 174 28.25 4.80 -19.70
N LEU A 175 27.70 4.30 -18.61
CA LEU A 175 28.27 3.18 -17.85
C LEU A 175 28.35 1.89 -18.68
N LEU A 176 27.29 1.56 -19.42
CA LEU A 176 27.26 0.38 -20.29
C LEU A 176 28.42 0.41 -21.31
N ASP A 177 28.64 1.55 -21.96
CA ASP A 177 29.69 1.68 -22.97
C ASP A 177 31.10 1.68 -22.34
N VAL A 178 31.26 2.32 -21.18
CA VAL A 178 32.52 2.27 -20.40
C VAL A 178 32.88 0.83 -20.03
N LEU A 179 31.91 0.05 -19.52
CA LEU A 179 32.15 -1.34 -19.13
C LEU A 179 32.48 -2.21 -20.34
N ARG A 180 31.74 -2.05 -21.46
CA ARG A 180 32.02 -2.80 -22.70
C ARG A 180 33.43 -2.53 -23.23
N GLN A 181 33.87 -1.27 -23.20
CA GLN A 181 35.22 -0.89 -23.64
C GLN A 181 36.30 -1.46 -22.71
N ARG A 182 36.11 -1.35 -21.39
CA ARG A 182 37.09 -1.85 -20.40
C ARG A 182 37.19 -3.37 -20.35
N LEU A 183 36.10 -4.09 -20.64
CA LEU A 183 36.05 -5.55 -20.65
C LEU A 183 36.48 -6.16 -21.99
N GLY A 184 36.97 -5.35 -22.95
CA GLY A 184 37.58 -5.84 -24.19
C GLY A 184 36.62 -6.06 -25.36
N GLY A 185 35.40 -5.52 -25.32
CA GLY A 185 34.50 -5.46 -26.49
C GLY A 185 33.97 -6.79 -27.03
N THR A 186 34.27 -7.92 -26.38
CA THR A 186 33.81 -9.25 -26.77
C THR A 186 32.30 -9.46 -26.50
N ARG A 187 31.74 -10.57 -26.99
CA ARG A 187 30.37 -10.97 -26.60
C ARG A 187 30.24 -11.18 -25.09
N MET A 188 31.23 -11.83 -24.47
CA MET A 188 31.28 -12.04 -23.03
C MET A 188 31.35 -10.69 -22.29
N ALA A 189 32.19 -9.76 -22.75
CA ALA A 189 32.27 -8.41 -22.22
C ALA A 189 30.93 -7.66 -22.28
N THR A 190 30.17 -7.85 -23.36
CA THR A 190 28.85 -7.24 -23.51
C THR A 190 27.85 -7.84 -22.53
N VAL A 191 27.83 -9.17 -22.37
CA VAL A 191 26.99 -9.84 -21.37
C VAL A 191 27.34 -9.36 -19.95
N SER A 192 28.63 -9.36 -19.60
CA SER A 192 29.09 -8.86 -18.30
C SER A 192 28.71 -7.40 -18.06
N ALA A 193 28.86 -6.52 -19.07
CA ALA A 193 28.48 -5.12 -18.94
C ALA A 193 26.96 -4.94 -18.76
N VAL A 194 26.13 -5.71 -19.48
CA VAL A 194 24.67 -5.73 -19.30
C VAL A 194 24.31 -6.19 -17.89
N SER A 195 24.90 -7.28 -17.42
CA SER A 195 24.64 -7.80 -16.08
C SER A 195 25.04 -6.80 -15.00
N LEU A 196 26.25 -6.22 -15.09
CA LEU A 196 26.75 -5.26 -14.10
C LEU A 196 25.90 -3.98 -14.06
N THR A 197 25.55 -3.42 -15.23
CA THR A 197 24.69 -2.23 -15.27
C THR A 197 23.28 -2.50 -14.77
N THR A 198 22.72 -3.68 -15.07
CA THR A 198 21.39 -4.09 -14.59
C THR A 198 21.37 -4.29 -13.08
N LEU A 199 22.38 -4.95 -12.52
CA LEU A 199 22.47 -5.17 -11.07
C LEU A 199 22.73 -3.87 -10.32
N ALA A 200 23.59 -2.99 -10.84
CA ALA A 200 23.83 -1.66 -10.25
C ALA A 200 22.56 -0.80 -10.29
N PHE A 201 21.83 -0.83 -11.40
CA PHE A 201 20.52 -0.18 -11.54
C PHE A 201 19.51 -0.70 -10.50
N ALA A 202 19.38 -2.03 -10.37
CA ALA A 202 18.47 -2.63 -9.39
C ALA A 202 18.85 -2.31 -7.94
N ALA A 203 20.14 -2.30 -7.61
CA ALA A 203 20.63 -1.92 -6.29
C ALA A 203 20.29 -0.46 -5.92
N ALA A 204 20.27 0.44 -6.91
CA ALA A 204 19.94 1.85 -6.71
C ALA A 204 18.47 2.11 -6.33
N HIS A 205 17.58 1.11 -6.46
CA HIS A 205 16.15 1.25 -6.18
C HIS A 205 15.78 1.09 -4.69
N GLY A 206 16.74 0.89 -3.79
CA GLY A 206 16.56 1.06 -2.34
C GLY A 206 15.81 -0.05 -1.58
N THR A 207 14.93 -0.83 -2.21
CA THR A 207 14.23 -1.95 -1.54
C THR A 207 14.34 -3.26 -2.32
N GLN A 208 14.26 -4.39 -1.62
CA GLN A 208 14.36 -5.73 -2.24
C GLN A 208 13.29 -5.94 -3.31
N VAL A 209 12.05 -5.52 -3.01
CA VAL A 209 10.92 -5.66 -3.93
C VAL A 209 11.13 -4.81 -5.18
N GLN A 210 11.58 -3.57 -5.05
CA GLN A 210 11.86 -2.72 -6.21
C GLN A 210 13.06 -3.24 -7.01
N ALA A 211 14.11 -3.72 -6.34
CA ALA A 211 15.26 -4.33 -7.01
C ALA A 211 14.86 -5.56 -7.84
N LEU A 212 13.98 -6.42 -7.32
CA LEU A 212 13.47 -7.60 -8.03
C LEU A 212 12.80 -7.23 -9.36
N PHE A 213 12.04 -6.13 -9.40
CA PHE A 213 11.38 -5.65 -10.63
C PHE A 213 12.28 -4.77 -11.50
N ALA A 214 13.27 -4.11 -10.92
CA ALA A 214 14.26 -3.33 -11.64
C ALA A 214 15.24 -4.20 -12.45
N ILE A 215 15.46 -5.47 -12.07
CA ILE A 215 16.30 -6.40 -12.84
C ILE A 215 15.74 -6.67 -14.25
N PRO A 216 14.50 -7.18 -14.43
CA PRO A 216 13.96 -7.44 -15.76
C PRO A 216 13.82 -6.16 -16.59
N LEU A 217 13.44 -5.03 -15.97
CA LEU A 217 13.43 -3.74 -16.63
C LEU A 217 14.84 -3.34 -17.09
N GLY A 218 15.83 -3.45 -16.20
CA GLY A 218 17.19 -3.04 -16.49
C GLY A 218 17.82 -3.85 -17.63
N LEU A 219 17.50 -5.14 -17.69
CA LEU A 219 17.86 -6.03 -18.79
C LEU A 219 17.17 -5.61 -20.10
N LEU A 220 15.85 -5.35 -20.06
CA LEU A 220 15.09 -4.87 -21.21
C LEU A 220 15.70 -3.58 -21.78
N LEU A 221 15.97 -2.60 -20.93
CA LEU A 221 16.55 -1.30 -21.31
C LEU A 221 17.95 -1.45 -21.91
N ALA A 222 18.78 -2.33 -21.35
CA ALA A 222 20.09 -2.64 -21.90
C ALA A 222 20.00 -3.33 -23.28
N LEU A 223 19.05 -4.24 -23.47
CA LEU A 223 18.81 -4.91 -24.75
C LEU A 223 18.31 -3.93 -25.82
N ILE A 224 17.40 -3.01 -25.47
CA ILE A 224 16.94 -1.94 -26.36
C ILE A 224 18.14 -1.10 -26.82
N ARG A 225 18.96 -0.66 -25.86
CA ARG A 225 20.16 0.15 -26.13
C ARG A 225 21.15 -0.55 -27.07
N LEU A 226 21.35 -1.86 -26.90
CA LEU A 226 22.28 -2.65 -27.70
C LEU A 226 21.74 -3.03 -29.10
N ARG A 227 20.43 -3.16 -29.26
CA ARG A 227 19.80 -3.54 -30.55
C ARG A 227 19.63 -2.39 -31.54
N GLY A 228 20.01 -1.18 -31.16
CA GLY A 228 19.91 0.01 -32.02
C GLY A 228 18.94 1.07 -31.50
N GLY A 229 18.25 0.80 -30.38
CA GLY A 229 17.45 1.80 -29.69
C GLY A 229 18.31 2.95 -29.17
N GLY A 230 17.88 4.17 -29.47
CA GLY A 230 18.49 5.37 -28.89
C GLY A 230 18.23 5.46 -27.39
N ILE A 231 19.00 6.27 -26.67
CA ILE A 231 18.80 6.51 -25.23
C ILE A 231 17.38 7.02 -24.95
N GLY A 232 16.79 7.80 -25.87
CA GLY A 232 15.39 8.24 -25.77
C GLY A 232 14.38 7.10 -25.65
N ALA A 233 14.60 5.97 -26.34
CA ALA A 233 13.73 4.79 -26.23
C ALA A 233 13.80 4.19 -24.82
N CYS A 234 15.00 4.11 -24.24
CA CYS A 234 15.19 3.67 -22.86
C CYS A 234 14.50 4.62 -21.88
N ILE A 235 14.67 5.94 -22.05
CA ILE A 235 14.02 6.95 -21.20
C ILE A 235 12.50 6.80 -21.23
N VAL A 236 11.91 6.70 -22.43
CA VAL A 236 10.45 6.57 -22.58
C VAL A 236 9.94 5.26 -21.96
N ALA A 237 10.61 4.14 -22.21
CA ALA A 237 10.21 2.85 -21.63
C ALA A 237 10.30 2.86 -20.09
N HIS A 238 11.38 3.41 -19.53
CA HIS A 238 11.54 3.53 -18.08
C HIS A 238 10.53 4.50 -17.48
N ALA A 239 10.33 5.69 -18.07
CA ALA A 239 9.31 6.65 -17.64
C ALA A 239 7.89 6.05 -17.69
N CYS A 240 7.59 5.25 -18.71
CA CYS A 240 6.34 4.53 -18.81
C CYS A 240 6.19 3.52 -17.66
N HIS A 241 7.21 2.70 -17.38
CA HIS A 241 7.17 1.76 -16.26
C HIS A 241 6.91 2.46 -14.91
N ASN A 242 7.63 3.54 -14.62
CA ASN A 242 7.42 4.30 -13.38
C ASN A 242 6.00 4.88 -13.29
N SER A 243 5.47 5.35 -14.43
CA SER A 243 4.11 5.89 -14.50
C SER A 243 3.04 4.79 -14.36
N LEU A 244 3.27 3.60 -14.93
CA LEU A 244 2.40 2.43 -14.74
C LEU A 244 2.34 2.03 -13.27
N PHE A 245 3.48 1.97 -12.59
CA PHE A 245 3.52 1.67 -11.16
C PHE A 245 2.76 2.72 -10.33
N LEU A 246 2.95 4.02 -10.63
CA LEU A 246 2.35 5.11 -9.86
C LEU A 246 0.83 5.22 -10.06
N PHE A 247 0.35 5.08 -11.30
CA PHE A 247 -1.04 5.37 -11.65
C PHE A 247 -1.88 4.11 -11.91
N VAL A 248 -1.31 3.12 -12.60
CA VAL A 248 -2.06 1.94 -13.05
C VAL A 248 -2.06 0.84 -12.01
N GLY A 249 -1.00 0.67 -11.23
CA GLY A 249 -0.95 -0.34 -10.17
C GLY A 249 -2.09 -0.25 -9.15
N PRO A 250 -2.39 0.96 -8.61
CA PRO A 250 -3.60 1.23 -7.84
C PRO A 250 -4.91 0.73 -8.47
N VAL A 251 -5.03 0.86 -9.80
CA VAL A 251 -6.21 0.45 -10.56
C VAL A 251 -6.23 -1.06 -10.73
N LEU A 252 -5.10 -1.72 -10.95
CA LEU A 252 -5.02 -3.18 -11.10
C LEU A 252 -5.49 -3.91 -9.82
N PHE A 253 -5.28 -3.34 -8.63
CA PHE A 253 -5.82 -3.90 -7.39
C PHE A 253 -7.33 -3.69 -7.22
N ALA A 254 -7.83 -2.52 -7.62
CA ALA A 254 -9.23 -2.13 -7.46
C ALA A 254 -10.13 -2.70 -8.56
N ARG A 255 -9.59 -2.88 -9.76
CA ARG A 255 -10.29 -3.24 -10.99
C ARG A 255 -9.47 -4.27 -11.75
N PRO A 256 -9.51 -5.55 -11.32
CA PRO A 256 -8.71 -6.62 -11.93
C PRO A 256 -8.94 -6.79 -13.44
N TRP A 257 -10.11 -6.39 -13.96
CA TRP A 257 -10.43 -6.42 -15.39
C TRP A 257 -9.57 -5.46 -16.23
N ALA A 258 -8.91 -4.47 -15.61
CA ALA A 258 -7.95 -3.61 -16.30
C ALA A 258 -6.70 -4.39 -16.73
N ALA A 259 -6.38 -5.50 -16.07
CA ALA A 259 -5.21 -6.33 -16.39
C ALA A 259 -5.24 -6.91 -17.83
N PRO A 260 -6.29 -7.64 -18.26
CA PRO A 260 -6.35 -8.15 -19.64
C PRO A 260 -6.41 -7.03 -20.69
N LEU A 261 -7.01 -5.87 -20.39
CA LEU A 261 -7.01 -4.72 -21.32
C LEU A 261 -5.63 -4.10 -21.48
N LEU A 262 -4.88 -3.95 -20.39
CA LEU A 262 -3.51 -3.45 -20.41
C LEU A 262 -2.60 -4.40 -21.21
N ALA A 263 -2.75 -5.71 -20.97
CA ALA A 263 -2.02 -6.73 -21.70
C ALA A 263 -2.39 -6.77 -23.19
N LEU A 264 -3.67 -6.58 -23.52
CA LEU A 264 -4.14 -6.46 -24.89
C LEU A 264 -3.55 -5.24 -25.59
N ALA A 265 -3.57 -4.08 -24.94
CA ALA A 265 -2.95 -2.86 -25.48
C ALA A 265 -1.45 -3.06 -25.75
N GLY A 266 -0.73 -3.69 -24.82
CA GLY A 266 0.67 -4.07 -25.01
C GLY A 266 0.89 -5.01 -26.20
N THR A 267 0.03 -6.03 -26.32
CA THR A 267 0.05 -6.99 -27.42
C THR A 267 -0.19 -6.33 -28.77
N MET A 268 -1.20 -5.46 -28.86
CA MET A 268 -1.52 -4.71 -30.09
C MET A 268 -0.36 -3.80 -30.48
N MET A 269 0.27 -3.13 -29.51
CA MET A 269 1.41 -2.26 -29.78
C MET A 269 2.65 -3.02 -30.23
N ILE A 270 2.94 -4.18 -29.63
CA ILE A 270 4.00 -5.09 -30.11
C ILE A 270 3.69 -5.55 -31.54
N ALA A 271 2.44 -5.95 -31.81
CA ALA A 271 2.03 -6.44 -33.11
C ALA A 271 2.17 -5.37 -34.20
N ALA A 272 1.71 -4.14 -33.94
CA ALA A 272 1.85 -3.00 -34.85
C ALA A 272 3.33 -2.68 -35.10
N ALA A 273 4.11 -2.52 -34.03
CA ALA A 273 5.54 -2.25 -34.12
C ALA A 273 6.30 -3.37 -34.85
N TRP A 274 5.89 -4.64 -34.66
CA TRP A 274 6.50 -5.77 -35.35
C TRP A 274 6.14 -5.83 -36.84
N ILE A 275 4.96 -5.37 -37.27
CA ILE A 275 4.61 -5.31 -38.70
C ILE A 275 5.54 -4.32 -39.41
N ASP A 276 5.78 -3.16 -38.80
CA ASP A 276 6.56 -2.07 -39.40
C ASP A 276 8.08 -2.22 -39.19
N HIS A 277 8.51 -3.14 -38.30
CA HIS A 277 9.93 -3.33 -37.98
C HIS A 277 10.78 -3.63 -39.23
N PRO A 278 11.88 -2.89 -39.46
CA PRO A 278 12.76 -3.10 -40.60
C PRO A 278 13.47 -4.46 -40.53
N ARG A 279 13.63 -5.12 -41.68
CA ARG A 279 14.34 -6.41 -41.74
C ARG A 279 15.82 -6.25 -41.44
N THR A 280 16.35 -7.17 -40.64
CA THR A 280 17.79 -7.27 -40.36
C THR A 280 18.44 -8.48 -41.02
N SER A 281 17.66 -9.45 -41.53
CA SER A 281 18.16 -10.65 -42.23
C SER A 281 17.79 -10.64 -43.71
N GLU A 282 18.70 -11.13 -44.55
CA GLU A 282 18.50 -11.29 -46.00
C GLU A 282 17.46 -12.39 -46.33
N ARG A 283 17.27 -13.36 -45.42
CA ARG A 283 16.24 -14.39 -45.52
C ARG A 283 15.22 -14.20 -44.39
N PRO A 284 14.08 -13.54 -44.63
CA PRO A 284 13.04 -13.38 -43.62
C PRO A 284 12.35 -14.72 -43.36
N ARG A 285 12.10 -15.06 -42.09
CA ARG A 285 11.33 -16.27 -41.72
C ARG A 285 9.87 -16.19 -42.15
N VAL A 286 9.32 -14.98 -42.25
CA VAL A 286 7.93 -14.70 -42.66
C VAL A 286 7.96 -13.68 -43.78
N ALA A 287 7.33 -13.99 -44.92
CA ALA A 287 7.22 -13.06 -46.03
C ALA A 287 6.33 -11.85 -45.67
N ASP A 288 6.61 -10.66 -46.22
CA ASP A 288 5.90 -9.41 -45.81
C ASP A 288 4.39 -9.50 -45.94
N ARG A 289 3.89 -10.12 -47.03
CA ARG A 289 2.45 -10.33 -47.26
C ARG A 289 1.75 -11.09 -46.12
N TRP A 290 2.49 -11.88 -45.35
CA TRP A 290 1.96 -12.67 -44.23
C TRP A 290 2.16 -12.01 -42.86
N ARG A 291 2.94 -10.93 -42.75
CA ARG A 291 3.23 -10.29 -41.45
C ARG A 291 1.97 -9.76 -40.78
N ALA A 292 1.14 -9.02 -41.52
CA ALA A 292 -0.14 -8.53 -40.98
C ALA A 292 -1.03 -9.68 -40.51
N LEU A 293 -1.15 -10.76 -41.30
CA LEU A 293 -1.93 -11.93 -40.91
C LEU A 293 -1.38 -12.61 -39.65
N VAL A 294 -0.06 -12.85 -39.59
CA VAL A 294 0.59 -13.47 -38.42
C VAL A 294 0.38 -12.60 -37.17
N ALA A 295 0.52 -11.28 -37.30
CA ALA A 295 0.31 -10.34 -36.20
C ALA A 295 -1.15 -10.36 -35.72
N VAL A 296 -2.13 -10.36 -36.63
CA VAL A 296 -3.56 -10.46 -36.29
C VAL A 296 -3.87 -11.80 -35.61
N VAL A 297 -3.38 -12.92 -36.16
CA VAL A 297 -3.55 -14.24 -35.54
C VAL A 297 -2.94 -14.29 -34.14
N ALA A 298 -1.75 -13.69 -33.95
CA ALA A 298 -1.11 -13.61 -32.64
C ALA A 298 -1.93 -12.76 -31.65
N VAL A 299 -2.41 -11.58 -32.06
CA VAL A 299 -3.27 -10.72 -31.22
C VAL A 299 -4.55 -11.46 -30.83
N VAL A 300 -5.24 -12.10 -31.78
CA VAL A 300 -6.45 -12.88 -31.50
C VAL A 300 -6.16 -14.03 -30.54
N THR A 301 -5.08 -14.78 -30.77
CA THR A 301 -4.69 -15.90 -29.90
C THR A 301 -4.39 -15.42 -28.48
N ILE A 302 -3.59 -14.37 -28.33
CA ILE A 302 -3.26 -13.80 -27.01
C ILE A 302 -4.52 -13.25 -26.35
N THR A 303 -5.41 -12.60 -27.09
CA THR A 303 -6.70 -12.12 -26.57
C THR A 303 -7.50 -13.28 -25.99
N LEU A 304 -7.67 -14.37 -26.76
CA LEU A 304 -8.38 -15.56 -26.29
C LEU A 304 -7.74 -16.14 -25.01
N VAL A 305 -6.40 -16.19 -24.94
CA VAL A 305 -5.68 -16.63 -23.73
C VAL A 305 -5.93 -15.70 -22.55
N LEU A 306 -5.83 -14.39 -22.73
CA LEU A 306 -6.05 -13.40 -21.66
C LEU A 306 -7.46 -13.49 -21.08
N PHE A 307 -8.48 -13.59 -21.93
CA PHE A 307 -9.88 -13.67 -21.47
C PHE A 307 -10.24 -15.04 -20.89
N SER A 308 -9.73 -16.14 -21.45
CA SER A 308 -9.97 -17.50 -20.90
C SER A 308 -9.27 -17.74 -19.57
N THR A 309 -8.11 -17.12 -19.35
CA THR A 309 -7.34 -17.25 -18.10
C THR A 309 -7.72 -16.21 -17.03
N TYR A 310 -8.52 -15.20 -17.38
CA TYR A 310 -8.92 -14.12 -16.48
C TYR A 310 -9.53 -14.60 -15.14
N PRO A 311 -10.44 -15.59 -15.09
CA PRO A 311 -10.98 -16.08 -13.81
C PRO A 311 -9.90 -16.68 -12.89
N THR A 312 -8.87 -17.31 -13.48
CA THR A 312 -7.74 -17.86 -12.72
C THR A 312 -6.81 -16.74 -12.26
N TYR A 313 -6.52 -15.76 -13.11
CA TYR A 313 -5.77 -14.55 -12.74
C TYR A 313 -6.43 -13.84 -11.56
N ARG A 314 -7.75 -13.62 -11.61
CA ARG A 314 -8.51 -12.96 -10.54
C ARG A 314 -8.43 -13.72 -9.22
N ARG A 315 -8.68 -15.04 -9.23
CA ARG A 315 -8.58 -15.88 -8.02
C ARG A 315 -7.17 -15.87 -7.42
N LEU A 316 -6.14 -15.92 -8.27
CA LEU A 316 -4.75 -15.83 -7.83
C LEU A 316 -4.45 -14.47 -7.21
N GLN A 317 -4.85 -13.38 -7.87
CA GLN A 317 -4.68 -12.02 -7.36
C GLN A 317 -5.34 -11.84 -5.99
N ASP A 318 -6.57 -12.33 -5.80
CA ASP A 318 -7.31 -12.22 -4.54
C ASP A 318 -6.60 -12.96 -3.41
N ARG A 319 -6.12 -14.19 -3.66
CA ARG A 319 -5.32 -14.96 -2.68
C ARG A 319 -4.01 -14.27 -2.32
N LEU A 320 -3.28 -13.77 -3.31
CA LEU A 320 -2.01 -13.08 -3.09
C LEU A 320 -2.21 -11.75 -2.35
N TRP A 321 -3.29 -11.02 -2.65
CA TRP A 321 -3.66 -9.80 -1.94
C TRP A 321 -3.98 -10.10 -0.49
N VAL A 322 -4.78 -11.15 -0.21
CA VAL A 322 -5.11 -11.59 1.16
C VAL A 322 -3.83 -11.91 1.94
N GLY A 323 -2.92 -12.70 1.35
CA GLY A 323 -1.63 -13.02 1.98
C GLY A 323 -0.77 -11.77 2.27
N ALA A 324 -0.68 -10.85 1.31
CA ALA A 324 0.07 -9.61 1.49
C ALA A 324 -0.56 -8.69 2.55
N ALA A 325 -1.89 -8.52 2.53
CA ALA A 325 -2.63 -7.69 3.48
C ALA A 325 -2.56 -8.26 4.89
N HIS A 326 -2.65 -9.59 5.04
CA HIS A 326 -2.44 -10.28 6.31
C HIS A 326 -1.05 -9.99 6.87
N ARG A 327 0.02 -10.21 6.09
CA ARG A 327 1.38 -9.96 6.57
C ARG A 327 1.62 -8.51 6.97
N VAL A 328 1.15 -7.56 6.17
CA VAL A 328 1.24 -6.13 6.53
C VAL A 328 0.47 -5.87 7.82
N THR A 329 -0.72 -6.44 7.97
CA THR A 329 -1.55 -6.29 9.18
C THR A 329 -0.90 -6.89 10.43
N VAL A 330 -0.20 -8.03 10.31
CA VAL A 330 0.46 -8.68 11.45
C VAL A 330 1.76 -7.97 11.82
N MET A 331 2.58 -7.58 10.84
CA MET A 331 3.93 -7.07 11.10
C MET A 331 4.02 -5.56 11.33
N TRP A 332 3.09 -4.78 10.79
CA TRP A 332 3.23 -3.32 10.77
C TRP A 332 2.83 -2.67 12.11
N ARG A 333 3.81 -2.12 12.84
CA ARG A 333 3.60 -1.49 14.15
C ARG A 333 3.16 -0.03 14.01
N VAL A 334 1.85 0.22 14.08
CA VAL A 334 1.21 1.56 14.10
C VAL A 334 -0.02 1.53 14.97
N ASP A 335 -0.48 2.73 15.35
CA ASP A 335 -1.77 2.93 16.01
C ASP A 335 -2.90 2.24 15.23
N ASN A 336 -3.77 1.54 15.95
CA ASN A 336 -4.82 0.76 15.32
C ASN A 336 -5.79 1.65 14.53
N ASP A 337 -6.07 2.87 14.98
CA ASP A 337 -6.86 3.86 14.22
C ASP A 337 -6.28 4.16 12.83
N VAL A 338 -4.96 4.05 12.64
CA VAL A 338 -4.32 4.24 11.32
C VAL A 338 -4.52 3.01 10.44
N LEU A 339 -4.40 1.83 11.02
CA LEU A 339 -4.61 0.56 10.32
C LEU A 339 -6.07 0.40 9.89
N LEU A 340 -7.02 0.59 10.81
CA LEU A 340 -8.45 0.47 10.54
C LEU A 340 -8.89 1.46 9.43
N ARG A 341 -8.38 2.70 9.45
CA ARG A 341 -8.62 3.68 8.37
C ARG A 341 -8.14 3.18 7.01
N ARG A 342 -6.97 2.53 6.96
CA ARG A 342 -6.44 1.98 5.70
C ARG A 342 -7.25 0.79 5.20
N LEU A 343 -7.79 -0.05 6.08
CA LEU A 343 -8.68 -1.16 5.71
C LEU A 343 -10.00 -0.63 5.12
N ASP A 344 -10.63 0.35 5.77
CA ASP A 344 -11.86 1.00 5.25
C ASP A 344 -11.63 1.64 3.90
N PHE A 345 -10.48 2.30 3.71
CA PHE A 345 -10.13 2.88 2.43
C PHE A 345 -10.03 1.82 1.32
N GLN A 346 -9.58 0.60 1.62
CA GLN A 346 -9.53 -0.47 0.62
C GLN A 346 -10.93 -0.91 0.21
N GLU A 347 -11.89 -0.95 1.15
CA GLU A 347 -13.29 -1.27 0.85
C GLU A 347 -13.92 -0.16 0.00
N GLN A 348 -13.78 1.11 0.41
CA GLN A 348 -14.32 2.27 -0.31
C GLN A 348 -13.76 2.39 -1.74
N ARG A 349 -12.52 1.98 -1.97
CA ARG A 349 -11.88 2.00 -3.30
C ARG A 349 -12.13 0.73 -4.13
N GLY A 350 -12.93 -0.21 -3.64
CA GLY A 350 -13.22 -1.46 -4.34
C GLY A 350 -12.04 -2.44 -4.40
N ARG A 351 -11.00 -2.23 -3.57
CA ARG A 351 -9.84 -3.11 -3.47
C ARG A 351 -10.06 -4.27 -2.49
N MET A 352 -10.95 -4.09 -1.52
CA MET A 352 -11.37 -5.16 -0.61
C MET A 352 -12.82 -5.56 -0.91
N ASN A 353 -12.98 -6.57 -1.77
CA ASN A 353 -14.26 -7.22 -2.01
C ASN A 353 -14.60 -8.22 -0.88
N ALA A 354 -15.79 -8.83 -0.94
CA ALA A 354 -16.25 -9.79 0.07
C ALA A 354 -15.29 -10.98 0.23
N ASP A 355 -14.82 -11.57 -0.88
CA ASP A 355 -13.91 -12.73 -0.85
C ASP A 355 -12.56 -12.40 -0.21
N ARG A 356 -11.98 -11.23 -0.53
CA ARG A 356 -10.74 -10.75 0.09
C ARG A 356 -10.93 -10.48 1.58
N ARG A 357 -12.07 -9.92 1.97
CA ARG A 357 -12.39 -9.63 3.38
C ARG A 357 -12.51 -10.91 4.20
N LEU A 358 -13.29 -11.87 3.70
CA LEU A 358 -13.45 -13.18 4.32
C LEU A 358 -12.12 -13.94 4.37
N GLY A 359 -11.37 -13.94 3.27
CA GLY A 359 -10.05 -14.57 3.22
C GLY A 359 -9.05 -13.97 4.21
N LEU A 360 -9.05 -12.64 4.36
CA LEU A 360 -8.21 -11.95 5.34
C LEU A 360 -8.63 -12.30 6.77
N TYR A 361 -9.93 -12.32 7.06
CA TYR A 361 -10.47 -12.76 8.35
C TYR A 361 -10.03 -14.19 8.69
N ASP A 362 -10.20 -15.13 7.76
CA ASP A 362 -9.82 -16.54 7.94
C ASP A 362 -8.31 -16.74 8.10
N GLN A 363 -7.49 -15.89 7.46
CA GLN A 363 -6.04 -15.94 7.62
C GLN A 363 -5.60 -15.37 8.96
N LEU A 364 -6.25 -14.31 9.45
CA LEU A 364 -6.01 -13.76 10.79
C LEU A 364 -6.43 -14.72 11.90
N LEU A 365 -7.42 -15.59 11.68
CA LEU A 365 -7.73 -16.66 12.64
C LEU A 365 -6.65 -17.75 12.69
N ARG A 366 -6.05 -18.09 11.53
CA ARG A 366 -4.99 -19.11 11.45
C ARG A 366 -3.65 -18.60 11.98
N GLU A 367 -3.29 -17.38 11.61
CA GLU A 367 -2.07 -16.70 12.04
C GLU A 367 -2.46 -15.34 12.66
N PRO A 368 -2.74 -15.30 13.97
CA PRO A 368 -3.18 -14.08 14.64
C PRO A 368 -2.09 -13.03 14.71
N CYS A 369 -2.51 -11.78 14.90
CA CYS A 369 -1.61 -10.69 15.19
C CYS A 369 -0.85 -10.97 16.50
N GLN A 370 0.47 -10.83 16.48
CA GLN A 370 1.29 -11.04 17.67
C GLN A 370 0.95 -10.01 18.74
N ARG A 371 0.94 -10.44 20.01
CA ARG A 371 0.83 -9.54 21.16
C ARG A 371 2.09 -8.68 21.22
N LEU A 372 1.98 -7.38 20.93
CA LEU A 372 3.11 -6.46 20.99
C LEU A 372 3.53 -6.25 22.47
N PRO A 373 4.82 -5.98 22.75
CA PRO A 373 5.25 -5.55 24.08
C PRO A 373 4.49 -4.27 24.46
N GLY A 374 3.71 -4.31 25.55
CA GLY A 374 2.77 -3.23 25.93
C GLY A 374 1.29 -3.60 25.77
N GLY A 375 0.97 -4.79 25.24
CA GLY A 375 -0.33 -5.42 25.48
C GLY A 375 -1.52 -4.85 24.71
N ASN A 376 -1.31 -4.21 23.55
CA ASN A 376 -2.41 -3.77 22.67
C ASN A 376 -2.74 -4.85 21.61
N PRO A 377 -3.72 -5.74 21.83
CA PRO A 377 -4.11 -6.76 20.87
C PRO A 377 -4.97 -6.13 19.76
N ARG A 378 -4.33 -5.83 18.64
CA ARG A 378 -5.02 -5.41 17.41
C ARG A 378 -5.97 -6.45 16.82
N GLN A 379 -5.87 -7.71 17.27
CA GLN A 379 -6.59 -8.85 16.69
C GLN A 379 -8.11 -8.65 16.76
N ALA A 380 -8.65 -8.36 17.94
CA ALA A 380 -10.09 -8.17 18.15
C ALA A 380 -10.62 -7.02 17.29
N GLN A 381 -9.91 -5.88 17.31
CA GLN A 381 -10.29 -4.69 16.55
C GLN A 381 -10.29 -4.93 15.03
N VAL A 382 -9.26 -5.60 14.49
CA VAL A 382 -9.20 -5.91 13.06
C VAL A 382 -10.27 -6.91 12.65
N LEU A 383 -10.50 -7.97 13.44
CA LEU A 383 -11.55 -8.95 13.15
C LEU A 383 -12.94 -8.29 13.20
N ALA A 384 -13.23 -7.48 14.22
CA ALA A 384 -14.48 -6.73 14.32
C ALA A 384 -14.65 -5.74 13.15
N GLN A 385 -13.57 -5.12 12.68
CA GLN A 385 -13.62 -4.23 11.51
C GLN A 385 -13.90 -4.98 10.21
N LEU A 386 -13.39 -6.21 10.07
CA LEU A 386 -13.63 -7.02 8.88
C LEU A 386 -15.04 -7.62 8.89
N ASP A 387 -15.48 -8.15 10.03
CA ASP A 387 -16.80 -8.77 10.18
C ASP A 387 -17.24 -8.73 11.65
N PRO A 388 -18.04 -7.72 12.05
CA PRO A 388 -18.40 -7.52 13.45
C PRO A 388 -19.34 -8.61 13.98
N GLU A 389 -20.25 -9.11 13.14
CA GLU A 389 -21.21 -10.15 13.53
C GLU A 389 -20.49 -11.49 13.73
N ARG A 390 -19.64 -11.87 12.78
CA ARG A 390 -18.84 -13.10 12.88
C ARG A 390 -17.86 -13.05 14.05
N PHE A 391 -17.25 -11.89 14.30
CA PHE A 391 -16.39 -11.70 15.46
C PHE A 391 -17.18 -11.87 16.75
N ALA A 392 -18.27 -11.12 16.92
CA ALA A 392 -19.08 -11.17 18.12
C ALA A 392 -19.66 -12.57 18.37
N ALA A 393 -20.02 -13.33 17.34
CA ALA A 393 -20.50 -14.71 17.48
C ALA A 393 -19.40 -15.70 17.85
N ALA A 394 -18.14 -15.46 17.46
CA ALA A 394 -17.02 -16.36 17.70
C ALA A 394 -16.41 -16.22 19.11
N VAL A 395 -16.62 -15.09 19.79
CA VAL A 395 -16.14 -14.86 21.16
C VAL A 395 -16.90 -15.74 22.15
N SER A 396 -16.19 -16.50 22.98
CA SER A 396 -16.80 -17.29 24.07
C SER A 396 -17.31 -16.39 25.18
N ASP A 397 -18.30 -16.83 25.96
CA ASP A 397 -18.87 -16.00 27.04
C ASP A 397 -17.82 -15.56 28.06
N LEU A 398 -16.84 -16.43 28.36
CA LEU A 398 -15.71 -16.13 29.25
C LEU A 398 -14.72 -15.10 28.67
N GLY A 399 -14.70 -14.91 27.35
CA GLY A 399 -13.81 -13.98 26.65
C GLY A 399 -14.45 -12.64 26.31
N ILE A 400 -15.72 -12.40 26.70
CA ILE A 400 -16.44 -11.16 26.36
C ILE A 400 -15.77 -9.94 26.99
N TYR A 401 -15.40 -10.01 28.27
CA TYR A 401 -14.68 -8.92 28.94
C TYR A 401 -13.41 -8.49 28.20
N ASP A 402 -12.53 -9.44 27.86
CA ASP A 402 -11.27 -9.16 27.16
C ASP A 402 -11.54 -8.59 25.75
N ALA A 403 -12.52 -9.14 25.03
CA ALA A 403 -12.89 -8.62 23.72
C ALA A 403 -13.43 -7.18 23.81
N LEU A 404 -14.29 -6.86 24.77
CA LEU A 404 -14.80 -5.51 24.98
C LEU A 404 -13.70 -4.54 25.40
N LEU A 405 -12.79 -4.97 26.26
CA LEU A 405 -11.62 -4.17 26.66
C LEU A 405 -10.76 -3.83 25.45
N ASP A 406 -10.48 -4.82 24.58
CA ASP A 406 -9.72 -4.62 23.36
C ASP A 406 -10.43 -3.65 22.39
N LEU A 407 -11.75 -3.71 22.28
CA LEU A 407 -12.52 -2.78 21.44
C LEU A 407 -12.53 -1.35 21.99
N ALA A 408 -12.44 -1.19 23.32
CA ALA A 408 -12.49 0.12 23.99
C ALA A 408 -11.23 0.96 23.78
N ASP A 409 -10.10 0.33 23.44
CA ASP A 409 -8.80 0.99 23.29
C ASP A 409 -8.66 1.87 22.03
N CYS A 410 -9.63 1.84 21.11
CA CYS A 410 -9.65 2.71 19.94
C CYS A 410 -10.07 4.15 20.28
N ARG A 411 -9.28 5.15 19.85
CA ARG A 411 -9.57 6.57 20.14
C ARG A 411 -10.59 7.18 19.16
N ALA A 412 -10.66 6.69 17.92
CA ALA A 412 -11.62 7.18 16.93
C ALA A 412 -12.94 6.40 16.96
N ARG A 413 -14.01 6.99 16.40
CA ARG A 413 -15.31 6.33 16.31
C ARG A 413 -15.36 5.35 15.15
N TRP A 414 -15.57 4.06 15.45
CA TRP A 414 -15.61 2.97 14.48
C TRP A 414 -16.95 2.24 14.55
N GLU A 415 -17.77 2.38 13.52
CA GLU A 415 -19.13 1.82 13.53
C GLU A 415 -19.14 0.28 13.60
N ARG A 416 -18.21 -0.41 12.92
CA ARG A 416 -18.15 -1.87 12.96
C ARG A 416 -17.71 -2.40 14.32
N LEU A 417 -16.72 -1.78 14.95
CA LEU A 417 -16.34 -2.11 16.33
C LEU A 417 -17.50 -1.83 17.29
N ALA A 418 -18.24 -0.73 17.09
CA ALA A 418 -19.42 -0.42 17.88
C ALA A 418 -20.52 -1.50 17.73
N ILE A 419 -20.79 -1.98 16.52
CA ILE A 419 -21.72 -3.10 16.29
C ILE A 419 -21.26 -4.35 17.07
N ALA A 420 -19.98 -4.73 16.96
CA ALA A 420 -19.44 -5.87 17.69
C ALA A 420 -19.57 -5.69 19.22
N ALA A 421 -19.23 -4.51 19.74
CA ALA A 421 -19.34 -4.22 21.17
C ALA A 421 -20.80 -4.27 21.67
N ARG A 422 -21.75 -3.75 20.90
CA ARG A 422 -23.18 -3.84 21.22
C ARG A 422 -23.66 -5.30 21.24
N MET A 423 -23.28 -6.11 20.26
CA MET A 423 -23.65 -7.54 20.23
C MET A 423 -23.06 -8.31 21.42
N LEU A 424 -21.80 -8.04 21.78
CA LEU A 424 -21.17 -8.63 22.96
C LEU A 424 -21.84 -8.17 24.26
N GLY A 425 -22.17 -6.88 24.37
CA GLY A 425 -22.89 -6.32 25.52
C GLY A 425 -24.32 -6.87 25.67
N GLN A 426 -24.98 -7.22 24.57
CA GLN A 426 -26.29 -7.89 24.60
C GLN A 426 -26.21 -9.35 25.08
N ARG A 427 -25.04 -9.98 24.96
CA ARG A 427 -24.77 -11.35 25.46
C ARG A 427 -24.37 -11.33 26.93
N ASN A 428 -23.59 -10.34 27.35
CA ASN A 428 -23.18 -10.17 28.74
C ASN A 428 -23.17 -8.68 29.12
N SER A 429 -24.25 -8.26 29.79
CA SER A 429 -24.40 -6.87 30.23
C SER A 429 -23.50 -6.51 31.41
N HIS A 430 -23.05 -7.51 32.18
CA HIS A 430 -22.16 -7.32 33.32
C HIS A 430 -20.78 -6.85 32.85
N ASP A 431 -20.21 -7.54 31.87
CA ASP A 431 -18.90 -7.19 31.29
C ASP A 431 -18.96 -5.82 30.61
N LEU A 432 -20.03 -5.51 29.87
CA LEU A 432 -20.25 -4.19 29.30
C LEU A 432 -20.26 -3.08 30.37
N ALA A 433 -21.03 -3.26 31.45
CA ALA A 433 -21.08 -2.29 32.53
C ALA A 433 -19.73 -2.16 33.25
N SER A 434 -18.96 -3.24 33.33
CA SER A 434 -17.61 -3.25 33.88
C SER A 434 -16.66 -2.41 33.06
N ILE A 435 -16.59 -2.65 31.74
CA ILE A 435 -15.76 -1.88 30.82
C ILE A 435 -16.21 -0.43 30.76
N ALA A 436 -17.50 -0.14 30.72
CA ALA A 436 -18.00 1.23 30.75
C ALA A 436 -17.63 1.98 32.04
N THR A 437 -17.44 1.27 33.16
CA THR A 437 -17.02 1.89 34.43
C THR A 437 -15.56 2.32 34.37
N THR A 438 -14.69 1.54 33.73
CA THR A 438 -13.26 1.83 33.60
C THR A 438 -12.94 2.74 32.42
N HIS A 439 -13.69 2.62 31.32
CA HIS A 439 -13.53 3.31 30.04
C HIS A 439 -14.85 3.95 29.58
N PRO A 440 -15.41 4.95 30.29
CA PRO A 440 -16.71 5.54 29.95
C PRO A 440 -16.74 6.19 28.55
N GLU A 441 -15.60 6.60 28.01
CA GLU A 441 -15.45 7.12 26.66
C GLU A 441 -15.88 6.12 25.57
N CYS A 442 -15.85 4.82 25.83
CA CYS A 442 -16.27 3.82 24.84
C CYS A 442 -17.78 3.92 24.54
N LEU A 443 -18.59 4.40 25.49
CA LEU A 443 -20.03 4.56 25.31
C LEU A 443 -20.40 5.63 24.28
N LEU A 444 -19.58 6.68 24.15
CA LEU A 444 -19.71 7.67 23.08
C LEU A 444 -19.54 7.04 21.69
N GLN A 445 -18.70 5.99 21.61
CA GLN A 445 -18.45 5.27 20.36
C GLN A 445 -19.53 4.20 20.12
N TRP A 446 -19.91 3.45 21.15
CA TRP A 446 -20.78 2.28 21.01
C TRP A 446 -22.27 2.61 21.03
N PHE A 447 -22.66 3.65 21.79
CA PHE A 447 -24.03 4.14 21.89
C PHE A 447 -24.08 5.67 21.72
N PRO A 448 -23.68 6.20 20.56
CA PRO A 448 -23.74 7.63 20.28
C PRO A 448 -25.19 8.11 20.25
N LEU A 449 -25.52 9.05 21.14
CA LEU A 449 -26.85 9.62 21.27
C LEU A 449 -26.92 11.00 20.58
N PRO A 450 -28.03 11.31 19.87
CA PRO A 450 -29.27 10.53 19.78
C PRO A 450 -29.29 9.47 18.65
N GLU A 451 -28.21 9.32 17.86
CA GLU A 451 -28.24 8.53 16.62
C GLU A 451 -28.51 7.03 16.83
N ARG A 452 -28.10 6.49 17.98
CA ARG A 452 -28.23 5.07 18.37
C ARG A 452 -29.09 4.91 19.62
N LEU A 453 -30.16 5.70 19.70
CA LEU A 453 -31.11 5.65 20.82
C LEU A 453 -31.75 4.26 20.97
N ASP A 454 -32.25 3.66 19.89
CA ASP A 454 -32.91 2.35 19.95
C ASP A 454 -31.96 1.23 20.42
N ASP A 455 -30.72 1.25 19.94
CA ASP A 455 -29.68 0.31 20.36
C ASP A 455 -29.38 0.44 21.86
N CYS A 456 -29.35 1.68 22.38
CA CYS A 456 -29.16 1.95 23.81
C CYS A 456 -30.35 1.47 24.64
N VAL A 457 -31.58 1.71 24.17
CA VAL A 457 -32.81 1.19 24.79
C VAL A 457 -32.77 -0.33 24.87
N GLN A 458 -32.45 -1.02 23.76
CA GLN A 458 -32.34 -2.47 23.73
C GLN A 458 -31.29 -3.01 24.70
N GLN A 459 -30.14 -2.34 24.80
CA GLN A 459 -29.10 -2.71 25.75
C GLN A 459 -29.59 -2.57 27.20
N LEU A 460 -30.21 -1.44 27.54
CA LEU A 460 -30.74 -1.21 28.89
C LEU A 460 -31.82 -2.25 29.25
N VAL A 461 -32.74 -2.55 28.34
CA VAL A 461 -33.80 -3.56 28.51
C VAL A 461 -33.24 -4.92 28.92
N ARG A 462 -32.07 -5.31 28.41
CA ARG A 462 -31.41 -6.59 28.72
C ARG A 462 -30.45 -6.53 29.93
N THR A 463 -30.26 -5.35 30.52
CA THR A 463 -29.28 -5.15 31.58
C THR A 463 -29.96 -5.25 32.95
N GLU A 464 -29.44 -6.10 33.83
CA GLU A 464 -29.94 -6.27 35.20
C GLU A 464 -29.77 -5.00 36.06
N ALA A 465 -30.56 -4.88 37.13
CA ALA A 465 -30.66 -3.65 37.91
C ALA A 465 -29.32 -3.09 38.42
N HIS A 466 -28.41 -3.97 38.90
CA HIS A 466 -27.10 -3.54 39.40
C HIS A 466 -26.23 -2.93 38.29
N ASP A 467 -26.10 -3.63 37.16
CA ASP A 467 -25.29 -3.19 36.04
C ASP A 467 -25.94 -2.05 35.25
N ARG A 468 -27.28 -2.00 35.23
CA ARG A 468 -28.05 -0.92 34.62
C ARG A 468 -27.79 0.40 35.33
N LYS A 469 -27.71 0.39 36.66
CA LYS A 469 -27.35 1.57 37.45
C LYS A 469 -25.96 2.09 37.06
N ARG A 470 -24.99 1.18 36.93
CA ARG A 470 -23.61 1.52 36.53
C ARG A 470 -23.61 2.08 35.11
N LEU A 471 -24.27 1.41 34.17
CA LEU A 471 -24.31 1.80 32.76
C LEU A 471 -24.99 3.16 32.56
N LEU A 472 -26.14 3.41 33.21
CA LEU A 472 -26.81 4.72 33.16
C LEU A 472 -25.92 5.85 33.70
N ALA A 473 -25.22 5.62 34.82
CA ALA A 473 -24.31 6.61 35.37
C ALA A 473 -23.15 6.95 34.40
N GLN A 474 -22.60 5.95 33.71
CA GLN A 474 -21.51 6.18 32.75
C GLN A 474 -22.01 6.73 31.41
N LEU A 475 -23.22 6.38 30.97
CA LEU A 475 -23.88 7.01 29.81
C LEU A 475 -24.10 8.50 30.08
N GLU A 476 -24.60 8.87 31.25
CA GLU A 476 -24.79 10.28 31.62
C GLU A 476 -23.45 11.02 31.73
N ARG A 477 -22.42 10.37 32.30
CA ARG A 477 -21.08 10.96 32.41
C ARG A 477 -20.44 11.21 31.04
N SER A 478 -20.59 10.27 30.12
CA SER A 478 -19.99 10.34 28.78
C SER A 478 -20.81 11.22 27.84
N GLN A 479 -22.13 11.31 28.02
CA GLN A 479 -23.08 12.04 27.18
C GLN A 479 -24.10 12.84 28.00
N PRO A 480 -23.68 13.90 28.71
CA PRO A 480 -24.54 14.64 29.63
C PRO A 480 -25.79 15.20 28.95
N GLY A 481 -26.94 15.02 29.60
CA GLY A 481 -28.22 15.56 29.16
C GLY A 481 -28.93 14.78 28.04
N LYS A 482 -28.30 13.72 27.50
CA LYS A 482 -28.87 12.94 26.38
C LYS A 482 -29.57 11.65 26.80
N VAL A 483 -29.39 11.20 28.04
CA VAL A 483 -29.93 9.92 28.53
C VAL A 483 -31.43 10.00 28.82
N ALA A 484 -31.97 11.18 29.14
CA ALA A 484 -33.40 11.37 29.37
C ALA A 484 -34.26 10.85 28.20
N ASP A 485 -33.85 11.11 26.96
CA ASP A 485 -34.58 10.65 25.77
C ASP A 485 -34.55 9.12 25.63
N VAL A 486 -33.44 8.48 26.03
CA VAL A 486 -33.34 7.02 26.09
C VAL A 486 -34.30 6.45 27.14
N LEU A 487 -34.37 7.06 28.32
CA LEU A 487 -35.31 6.66 29.36
C LEU A 487 -36.76 6.79 28.88
N PHE A 488 -37.08 7.90 28.24
CA PHE A 488 -38.41 8.12 27.66
C PHE A 488 -38.72 7.23 26.47
N ALA A 489 -37.77 6.49 25.91
CA ALA A 489 -38.02 5.52 24.84
C ALA A 489 -38.15 4.07 25.35
N LEU A 490 -37.86 3.80 26.63
CA LEU A 490 -37.98 2.45 27.21
C LEU A 490 -39.40 1.87 27.08
N PRO A 491 -39.57 0.57 26.79
CA PRO A 491 -40.89 -0.06 26.89
C PRO A 491 -41.50 0.13 28.28
N LEU A 492 -42.82 0.42 28.36
CA LEU A 492 -43.50 0.70 29.63
C LEU A 492 -43.27 -0.39 30.69
N SER A 493 -43.24 -1.66 30.26
CA SER A 493 -43.00 -2.83 31.13
C SER A 493 -41.58 -2.92 31.69
N HIS A 494 -40.64 -2.13 31.17
CA HIS A 494 -39.22 -2.14 31.53
C HIS A 494 -38.76 -0.82 32.17
N ILE A 495 -39.68 0.11 32.45
CA ILE A 495 -39.40 1.29 33.25
C ILE A 495 -39.35 0.86 34.72
N THR A 496 -38.21 1.07 35.37
CA THR A 496 -37.96 0.66 36.76
C THR A 496 -37.87 1.86 37.69
N PRO A 497 -38.00 1.67 39.03
CA PRO A 497 -37.75 2.74 40.01
C PRO A 497 -36.34 3.35 39.89
N LEU A 498 -35.37 2.56 39.41
CA LEU A 498 -34.01 3.02 39.14
C LEU A 498 -33.98 4.09 38.04
N ASP A 499 -34.67 3.86 36.93
CA ASP A 499 -34.72 4.78 35.78
C ASP A 499 -35.32 6.13 36.18
N ARG A 500 -36.39 6.09 36.97
CA ARG A 500 -36.99 7.30 37.53
C ARG A 500 -36.04 8.03 38.46
N ARG A 501 -35.43 7.31 39.41
CA ARG A 501 -34.49 7.91 40.34
C ARG A 501 -33.34 8.58 39.59
N HIS A 502 -32.85 7.95 38.52
CA HIS A 502 -31.83 8.51 37.66
C HIS A 502 -32.32 9.81 36.99
N LEU A 503 -33.50 9.80 36.37
CA LEU A 503 -34.10 11.00 35.76
C LEU A 503 -34.20 12.16 36.76
N LEU A 504 -34.80 11.92 37.94
CA LEU A 504 -35.01 12.97 38.95
C LEU A 504 -33.71 13.47 39.59
N MET A 505 -32.67 12.64 39.64
CA MET A 505 -31.39 13.01 40.25
C MET A 505 -30.48 13.81 39.29
N HIS A 506 -30.50 13.47 38.01
CA HIS A 506 -29.57 14.04 37.03
C HIS A 506 -30.17 15.18 36.19
N TYR A 507 -31.50 15.33 36.16
CA TYR A 507 -32.19 16.32 35.33
C TYR A 507 -33.01 17.27 36.21
N PRO A 508 -32.52 18.50 36.49
CA PRO A 508 -33.27 19.51 37.26
C PRO A 508 -34.60 19.90 36.62
N ASP A 509 -34.68 19.79 35.30
CA ASP A 509 -35.86 20.04 34.46
C ASP A 509 -36.76 18.80 34.29
N ALA A 510 -36.52 17.72 35.05
CA ALA A 510 -37.28 16.46 34.92
C ALA A 510 -38.80 16.67 35.06
N ALA A 511 -39.24 17.57 35.96
CA ALA A 511 -40.66 17.86 36.13
C ALA A 511 -41.29 18.50 34.88
N GLU A 512 -40.57 19.41 34.22
CA GLU A 512 -41.00 20.04 32.97
C GLU A 512 -41.03 19.02 31.82
N ARG A 513 -39.97 18.20 31.71
CA ARG A 513 -39.90 17.11 30.71
C ARG A 513 -41.06 16.11 30.87
N LEU A 514 -41.39 15.74 32.10
CA LEU A 514 -42.52 14.85 32.40
C LEU A 514 -43.87 15.51 32.10
N ALA A 515 -44.02 16.82 32.36
CA ALA A 515 -45.23 17.56 32.00
C ALA A 515 -45.43 17.62 30.48
N GLU A 516 -44.35 17.83 29.72
CA GLU A 516 -44.38 17.80 28.26
C GLU A 516 -44.64 16.40 27.71
N LEU A 517 -44.02 15.36 28.31
CA LEU A 517 -44.28 13.98 27.97
C LEU A 517 -45.74 13.61 28.26
N ALA A 518 -46.32 14.07 29.36
CA ALA A 518 -47.72 13.79 29.72
C ALA A 518 -48.73 14.33 28.69
N LYS A 519 -48.38 15.39 27.96
CA LYS A 519 -49.23 15.89 26.86
C LYS A 519 -49.23 14.95 25.64
N ARG A 520 -48.13 14.21 25.43
CA ARG A 520 -47.92 13.34 24.25
C ARG A 520 -48.23 11.87 24.54
N ASP A 521 -47.77 11.37 25.69
CA ASP A 521 -47.93 10.01 26.18
C ASP A 521 -48.20 10.01 27.71
N PRO A 522 -49.47 10.15 28.11
CA PRO A 522 -49.85 10.23 29.52
C PRO A 522 -49.52 8.96 30.31
N GLN A 523 -49.57 7.79 29.68
CA GLN A 523 -49.30 6.50 30.33
C GLN A 523 -47.82 6.39 30.71
N ARG A 524 -46.94 6.79 29.80
CA ARG A 524 -45.50 6.81 30.04
C ARG A 524 -45.07 7.82 31.08
N ALA A 525 -45.65 9.03 31.04
CA ALA A 525 -45.39 10.03 32.08
C ALA A 525 -45.75 9.50 33.48
N ARG A 526 -46.89 8.80 33.61
CA ARG A 526 -47.30 8.16 34.88
C ARG A 526 -46.32 7.09 35.35
N ALA A 527 -45.74 6.29 34.45
CA ALA A 527 -44.73 5.29 34.80
C ALA A 527 -43.48 5.91 35.47
N PHE A 528 -43.15 7.16 35.14
CA PHE A 528 -42.09 7.93 35.79
C PHE A 528 -42.57 8.76 36.99
N SER A 529 -43.87 8.76 37.34
CA SER A 529 -44.44 9.53 38.47
C SER A 529 -45.04 8.67 39.61
N ALA A 530 -45.42 7.41 39.38
CA ALA A 530 -46.11 6.53 40.35
C ALA A 530 -45.23 6.07 41.56
N PRO A 531 -45.52 6.40 42.83
CA PRO A 531 -44.62 6.15 43.97
C PRO A 531 -44.05 4.71 44.03
N ALA A 532 -42.80 4.56 44.49
CA ALA A 532 -42.19 3.24 44.66
C ALA A 532 -42.94 2.49 45.77
N GLU A 533 -43.63 1.40 45.42
CA GLU A 533 -44.11 0.41 46.40
C GLU A 533 -42.94 -0.42 46.94
#